data_AF-A0A4Y9YM93-F1
#
_entry.id   AF-A0A4Y9YM93-F1
#
_cell.length_a   1.000
_cell.length_b   1.000
_cell.length_c   1.000
_cell.angle_alpha   90.00
_cell.angle_beta   90.00
_cell.angle_gamma   90.00
#
_symmetry.space_group_name_H-M   'P 1'
#
loop_
_entity.id
_entity.type
_entity.pdbx_description
1 polymer ?
#
loop_
_entity_poly.entity_id
_entity_poly.type
_entity_poly.pdbx_seq_one_letter_code
_entity_poly.pdbx_strand_id
1 'polypeptide(L)'
;MAADHPHLMSSANNVEAASQSSPPGFPTSEVTPRPMQSNSERPVSKHWADMRQIRLDYLAAWERKERGEITHEEFMRITRECVKRKRAREEASLILCERAKTGEVSFEEYSRECGFSDGDWEMIRPDIDRKVGILVANTRRIRARSLRNRGSRGH
;
A
#
# COMPACT_ATOMS: atom_id res chain seq x y z
N MET A 1 36.17 9.60 67.58
CA MET A 1 37.23 8.70 68.05
C MET A 1 36.58 7.39 68.44
N ALA A 2 37.17 6.29 67.96
CA ALA A 2 36.98 4.87 68.33
C ALA A 2 35.53 4.33 68.31
N ALA A 3 35.14 3.52 67.34
CA ALA A 3 35.50 2.10 67.13
C ALA A 3 34.85 1.19 68.20
N ASP A 4 34.02 0.24 67.76
CA ASP A 4 34.35 -1.20 67.82
C ASP A 4 33.12 -2.09 67.59
N HIS A 5 33.19 -2.86 66.51
CA HIS A 5 32.51 -4.14 66.31
C HIS A 5 33.11 -5.19 67.28
N PRO A 6 32.45 -6.32 67.66
CA PRO A 6 32.45 -7.48 66.72
C PRO A 6 31.41 -8.61 66.92
N HIS A 7 31.40 -9.52 65.93
CA HIS A 7 31.32 -11.00 66.00
C HIS A 7 30.18 -11.72 66.76
N LEU A 8 29.72 -12.92 66.40
CA LEU A 8 29.79 -13.88 65.28
C LEU A 8 28.88 -15.05 65.71
N MET A 9 28.61 -15.97 64.78
CA MET A 9 28.16 -17.38 64.90
C MET A 9 26.90 -17.58 64.02
N SER A 10 27.02 -17.88 62.72
CA SER A 10 27.58 -19.08 62.06
C SER A 10 26.68 -20.31 62.19
N SER A 11 26.10 -20.75 61.07
CA SER A 11 26.16 -22.13 60.53
C SER A 11 25.33 -22.19 59.23
N ALA A 12 25.94 -22.27 58.05
CA ALA A 12 26.33 -23.51 57.32
C ALA A 12 25.10 -24.17 56.63
N ASN A 13 25.05 -24.50 55.34
CA ASN A 13 26.04 -25.08 54.42
C ASN A 13 25.66 -24.68 52.96
N ASN A 14 26.59 -24.26 52.10
CA ASN A 14 27.43 -25.08 51.21
C ASN A 14 26.67 -26.16 50.41
N VAL A 15 26.57 -25.98 49.08
CA VAL A 15 27.18 -26.87 48.06
C VAL A 15 27.49 -26.05 46.78
N GLU A 16 28.77 -26.14 46.40
CA GLU A 16 29.48 -25.81 45.16
C GLU A 16 28.77 -26.23 43.86
N ALA A 17 29.15 -25.90 42.63
CA ALA A 17 30.00 -24.90 41.98
C ALA A 17 29.87 -25.21 40.47
N ALA A 18 29.93 -24.21 39.59
CA ALA A 18 30.63 -24.31 38.30
C ALA A 18 30.60 -22.96 37.60
N SER A 19 31.75 -22.31 37.62
CA SER A 19 32.12 -21.11 36.88
C SER A 19 31.84 -21.22 35.39
N GLN A 20 31.42 -20.11 34.76
CA GLN A 20 32.08 -19.58 33.57
C GLN A 20 31.58 -18.16 33.25
N SER A 21 32.47 -17.41 32.63
CA SER A 21 32.65 -15.95 32.70
C SER A 21 32.16 -15.18 31.46
N SER A 22 31.59 -13.98 31.69
CA SER A 22 31.60 -12.75 30.85
C SER A 22 30.78 -12.70 29.53
N PRO A 23 30.45 -11.52 28.92
CA PRO A 23 30.56 -10.09 29.33
C PRO A 23 29.22 -9.29 29.18
N PRO A 24 29.16 -7.97 29.50
CA PRO A 24 27.92 -7.18 29.48
C PRO A 24 27.61 -6.60 28.09
N GLY A 25 26.32 -6.55 27.75
CA GLY A 25 25.81 -5.73 26.66
C GLY A 25 24.72 -6.42 25.86
N PHE A 26 23.52 -5.84 25.82
CA PHE A 26 22.69 -5.57 24.64
C PHE A 26 21.48 -4.75 25.13
N PRO A 27 21.15 -3.60 24.50
CA PRO A 27 19.94 -2.88 24.85
C PRO A 27 18.72 -3.71 24.44
N THR A 28 17.78 -3.86 25.36
CA THR A 28 16.48 -4.49 25.11
C THR A 28 15.79 -3.71 23.99
N SER A 29 15.87 -4.23 22.77
CA SER A 29 15.14 -3.69 21.63
C SER A 29 13.67 -3.92 21.92
N GLU A 30 12.97 -2.87 22.36
CA GLU A 30 11.51 -2.84 22.40
C GLU A 30 11.00 -3.04 20.97
N VAL A 31 10.76 -4.30 20.62
CA VAL A 31 9.98 -4.65 19.43
C VAL A 31 8.57 -4.19 19.72
N THR A 32 8.29 -2.94 19.36
CA THR A 32 6.92 -2.43 19.26
C THR A 32 6.18 -3.37 18.30
N PRO A 33 5.14 -4.09 18.75
CA PRO A 33 4.38 -4.94 17.84
C PRO A 33 3.69 -4.02 16.84
N ARG A 34 4.17 -4.10 15.59
CA ARG A 34 3.55 -3.43 14.44
C ARG A 34 2.08 -3.89 14.40
N PRO A 35 1.09 -2.99 14.34
CA PRO A 35 -0.30 -3.39 14.30
C PRO A 35 -0.49 -4.34 13.13
N MET A 36 -1.05 -5.52 13.44
CA MET A 36 -1.37 -6.58 12.50
C MET A 36 -2.33 -6.01 11.45
N GLN A 37 -1.79 -5.60 10.29
CA GLN A 37 -2.58 -5.15 9.17
C GLN A 37 -3.40 -6.36 8.69
N SER A 38 -4.71 -6.28 8.85
CA SER A 38 -5.66 -7.22 8.27
C SER A 38 -5.43 -7.28 6.75
N ASN A 39 -4.83 -8.36 6.29
CA ASN A 39 -4.48 -8.63 4.88
C ASN A 39 -5.72 -8.98 4.02
N SER A 40 -6.78 -8.17 4.08
CA SER A 40 -7.96 -8.30 3.22
C SER A 40 -8.21 -7.09 2.32
N GLU A 41 -7.35 -6.07 2.38
CA GLU A 41 -7.46 -4.93 1.49
C GLU A 41 -7.01 -5.34 0.09
N ARG A 42 -7.93 -5.25 -0.88
CA ARG A 42 -7.58 -5.46 -2.27
C ARG A 42 -6.54 -4.41 -2.68
N PRO A 43 -5.52 -4.80 -3.44
CA PRO A 43 -4.53 -3.88 -3.97
C PRO A 43 -5.21 -2.74 -4.72
N VAL A 44 -4.78 -1.51 -4.45
CA VAL A 44 -5.33 -0.28 -5.01
C VAL A 44 -4.26 0.36 -5.89
N SER A 45 -4.62 0.80 -7.10
CA SER A 45 -3.67 1.50 -7.95
C SER A 45 -3.32 2.87 -7.37
N LYS A 46 -2.13 3.39 -7.69
CA LYS A 46 -1.68 4.70 -7.20
C LYS A 46 -2.67 5.82 -7.55
N HIS A 47 -3.17 5.82 -8.79
CA HIS A 47 -4.20 6.76 -9.21
C HIS A 47 -5.44 6.71 -8.32
N TRP A 48 -5.93 5.50 -8.01
CA TRP A 48 -7.13 5.34 -7.20
C TRP A 48 -6.88 5.73 -5.74
N ALA A 49 -5.68 5.45 -5.21
CA ALA A 49 -5.26 5.90 -3.90
C ALA A 49 -5.27 7.44 -3.78
N ASP A 50 -4.73 8.15 -4.77
CA ASP A 50 -4.73 9.63 -4.81
C ASP A 50 -6.16 10.19 -4.86
N MET A 51 -7.00 9.64 -5.74
CA MET A 51 -8.40 10.06 -5.87
C MET A 51 -9.19 9.79 -4.59
N ARG A 52 -8.91 8.67 -3.91
CA ARG A 52 -9.49 8.37 -2.60
C ARG A 52 -9.05 9.38 -1.56
N GLN A 53 -7.77 9.74 -1.52
CA GLN A 53 -7.26 10.71 -0.55
C GLN A 53 -7.93 12.08 -0.75
N ILE A 54 -8.06 12.56 -1.99
CA ILE A 54 -8.75 13.83 -2.28
C ILE A 54 -10.21 13.80 -1.78
N ARG A 55 -10.89 12.66 -1.94
CA ARG A 55 -12.25 12.47 -1.43
C ARG A 55 -12.30 12.50 0.09
N LEU A 56 -11.34 11.85 0.76
CA LEU A 56 -11.26 11.86 2.22
C LEU A 56 -10.98 13.26 2.77
N ASP A 57 -10.08 14.02 2.13
CA ASP A 57 -9.80 15.41 2.52
C ASP A 57 -11.06 16.29 2.43
N TYR A 58 -11.87 16.12 1.37
CA TYR A 58 -13.15 16.82 1.23
C TYR A 58 -14.14 16.44 2.33
N LEU A 59 -14.30 15.14 2.62
CA LEU A 59 -15.22 14.66 3.65
C LEU A 59 -14.79 15.14 5.04
N ALA A 60 -13.49 15.07 5.35
CA ALA A 60 -12.96 15.59 6.59
C ALA A 60 -13.26 17.09 6.74
N ALA A 61 -13.04 17.88 5.68
CA ALA A 61 -13.36 19.31 5.71
C ALA A 61 -14.86 19.56 5.92
N TRP A 62 -15.72 18.78 5.26
CA TRP A 62 -17.17 18.85 5.46
C TRP A 62 -17.55 18.60 6.92
N GLU A 63 -17.07 17.51 7.51
CA GLU A 63 -17.36 17.18 8.90
C GLU A 63 -16.87 18.25 9.88
N ARG A 64 -15.67 18.80 9.66
CA ARG A 64 -15.14 19.89 10.48
C ARG A 64 -16.00 21.15 10.39
N LYS A 65 -16.53 21.46 9.19
CA LYS A 65 -17.47 22.58 9.01
C LYS A 65 -18.76 22.33 9.78
N GLU A 66 -19.33 21.14 9.70
CA GLU A 66 -20.58 20.80 10.40
C GLU A 66 -20.41 20.80 11.92
N ARG A 67 -19.22 20.50 12.43
CA ARG A 67 -18.88 20.65 13.86
C ARG A 67 -18.54 22.09 14.27
N GLY A 68 -18.54 23.04 13.33
CA GLY A 68 -18.18 24.44 13.59
C GLY A 68 -16.69 24.68 13.85
N GLU A 69 -15.82 23.70 13.55
CA GLU A 69 -14.37 23.81 13.75
C GLU A 69 -13.67 24.66 12.69
N ILE A 70 -14.30 24.81 11.52
CA ILE A 70 -13.83 25.67 10.44
C ILE A 70 -14.98 26.53 9.93
N THR A 71 -14.63 27.71 9.46
CA THR A 71 -15.56 28.63 8.81
C THR A 71 -16.01 28.10 7.44
N HIS A 72 -17.12 28.64 6.94
CA HIS A 72 -17.56 28.35 5.58
C HIS A 72 -16.49 28.74 4.53
N GLU A 73 -15.79 29.86 4.72
CA GLU A 73 -14.74 30.33 3.81
C GLU A 73 -13.55 29.36 3.76
N GLU A 74 -13.12 28.84 4.91
CA GLU A 74 -12.07 27.82 5.00
C GLU A 74 -12.49 26.52 4.32
N PHE A 75 -13.74 26.08 4.53
CA PHE A 75 -14.29 24.92 3.84
C PHE A 75 -14.29 25.10 2.31
N MET A 76 -14.71 26.27 1.82
CA MET A 76 -14.72 26.59 0.39
C MET A 76 -13.32 26.66 -0.19
N ARG A 77 -12.33 27.13 0.58
CA ARG A 77 -10.92 27.08 0.18
C ARG A 77 -10.43 25.63 0.03
N ILE A 78 -10.70 24.77 1.01
CA ILE A 78 -10.29 23.36 0.97
C ILE A 78 -10.98 22.64 -0.19
N THR A 79 -12.27 22.88 -0.41
CA THR A 79 -13.04 22.27 -1.49
C THR A 79 -12.50 22.66 -2.87
N ARG A 80 -12.17 23.95 -3.08
CA ARG A 80 -11.54 24.41 -4.32
C ARG A 80 -10.21 23.72 -4.56
N GLU A 81 -9.40 23.55 -3.52
CA GLU A 81 -8.13 22.83 -3.63
C GLU A 81 -8.32 21.34 -3.94
N CYS A 82 -9.30 20.67 -3.32
CA CYS A 82 -9.66 19.29 -3.66
C CYS A 82 -10.10 19.16 -5.12
N VAL A 83 -10.93 20.08 -5.63
CA VAL A 83 -11.35 20.10 -7.04
C VAL A 83 -10.15 20.31 -7.98
N LYS A 84 -9.24 21.22 -7.63
CA LYS A 84 -8.03 21.47 -8.42
C LYS A 84 -7.13 20.23 -8.49
N ARG A 85 -6.85 19.60 -7.34
CA ARG A 85 -6.05 18.36 -7.27
C ARG A 85 -6.72 17.23 -8.06
N LYS A 86 -8.04 17.09 -7.95
CA LYS A 86 -8.81 16.10 -8.70
C LYS A 86 -8.64 16.28 -10.21
N ARG A 87 -8.89 17.49 -10.72
CA ARG A 87 -8.76 17.80 -12.15
C ARG A 87 -7.34 17.55 -12.65
N ALA A 88 -6.34 18.02 -11.91
CA ALA A 88 -4.94 17.80 -12.27
C ALA A 88 -4.60 16.29 -12.36
N ARG A 89 -5.12 15.48 -11.44
CA ARG A 89 -4.90 14.02 -11.47
C ARG A 89 -5.62 13.35 -12.63
N GLU A 90 -6.86 13.75 -12.91
CA GLU A 90 -7.64 13.25 -14.05
C GLU A 90 -6.97 13.62 -15.40
N GLU A 91 -6.55 14.87 -15.56
CA GLU A 91 -5.83 15.34 -16.75
C GLU A 91 -4.51 14.62 -16.95
N ALA A 92 -3.69 14.49 -15.90
CA ALA A 92 -2.43 13.74 -15.96
C ALA A 92 -2.65 12.28 -16.38
N SER A 93 -3.66 11.62 -15.81
CA SER A 93 -3.99 10.24 -16.17
C SER A 93 -4.53 10.10 -17.59
N LEU A 94 -5.32 11.07 -18.09
CA LEU A 94 -5.78 11.08 -19.48
C LEU A 94 -4.60 11.22 -20.45
N ILE A 95 -3.71 12.18 -20.20
CA ILE A 95 -2.51 12.40 -21.03
C ILE A 95 -1.65 11.14 -21.05
N LEU A 96 -1.41 10.54 -19.89
CA LEU A 96 -0.63 9.32 -19.79
C LEU A 96 -1.28 8.14 -20.54
N CYS A 97 -2.60 8.00 -20.47
CA CYS A 97 -3.33 6.98 -21.23
C CYS A 97 -3.20 7.19 -22.74
N GLU A 98 -3.31 8.43 -23.22
CA GLU A 98 -3.15 8.73 -24.64
C GLU A 98 -1.73 8.45 -25.13
N ARG A 99 -0.71 8.90 -24.39
CA ARG A 99 0.68 8.58 -24.72
C ARG A 99 0.94 7.07 -24.70
N ALA A 100 0.35 6.33 -23.76
CA ALA A 100 0.50 4.87 -23.70
C ALA A 100 -0.15 4.17 -24.91
N LYS A 101 -1.28 4.70 -25.42
CA LYS A 101 -1.92 4.20 -26.64
C LYS A 101 -1.09 4.47 -27.89
N THR A 102 -0.42 5.62 -27.98
CA THR A 102 0.46 5.96 -29.10
C THR A 102 1.82 5.26 -29.02
N GLY A 103 2.14 4.63 -27.88
CA GLY A 103 3.43 3.96 -27.66
C GLY A 103 4.55 4.91 -27.27
N GLU A 104 4.23 6.15 -26.90
CA GLU A 104 5.18 7.17 -26.43
C GLU A 104 5.63 6.94 -24.98
N VAL A 105 5.04 5.99 -24.29
CA VAL A 105 5.35 5.62 -22.89
C VAL A 105 5.47 4.11 -22.82
N SER A 106 6.49 3.63 -22.12
CA SER A 106 6.63 2.20 -21.87
C SER A 106 5.57 1.71 -20.88
N PHE A 107 5.29 0.40 -20.89
CA PHE A 107 4.39 -0.19 -19.91
C PHE A 107 4.92 -0.01 -18.48
N GLU A 108 6.23 -0.07 -18.29
CA GLU A 108 6.89 0.12 -17.00
C GLU A 108 6.74 1.56 -16.49
N GLU A 109 6.89 2.55 -17.38
CA GLU A 109 6.69 3.96 -17.05
C GLU A 109 5.21 4.25 -16.72
N TYR A 110 4.28 3.70 -17.52
CA TYR A 110 2.84 3.78 -17.25
C TYR A 110 2.48 3.14 -15.89
N SER A 111 3.00 1.95 -15.63
CA SER A 111 2.76 1.21 -14.38
C SER A 111 3.35 1.94 -13.18
N ARG A 112 4.52 2.58 -13.35
CA ARG A 112 5.14 3.37 -12.29
C ARG A 112 4.28 4.57 -11.89
N GLU A 113 3.69 5.27 -12.85
CA GLU A 113 2.92 6.49 -12.59
C GLU A 113 1.48 6.25 -12.12
N CYS A 114 0.78 5.28 -12.73
CA CYS A 114 -0.64 5.05 -12.49
C CYS A 114 -1.00 3.60 -12.11
N GLY A 115 -0.04 2.68 -12.20
CA GLY A 115 -0.23 1.28 -11.89
C GLY A 115 -0.23 0.98 -10.39
N PHE A 116 -0.02 -0.29 -10.08
CA PHE A 116 0.03 -0.80 -8.72
C PHE A 116 1.43 -0.62 -8.14
N SER A 117 1.57 -0.69 -6.82
CA SER A 117 2.89 -0.88 -6.23
C SER A 117 3.47 -2.24 -6.69
N ASP A 118 4.78 -2.44 -6.60
CA ASP A 118 5.38 -3.71 -7.04
C ASP A 118 4.79 -4.91 -6.27
N GLY A 119 4.59 -4.77 -4.96
CA GLY A 119 3.95 -5.79 -4.13
C GLY A 119 2.48 -6.02 -4.47
N ASP A 120 1.72 -4.94 -4.74
CA ASP A 120 0.32 -5.05 -5.17
C ASP A 120 0.21 -5.67 -6.57
N TRP A 121 1.16 -5.36 -7.45
CA TRP A 121 1.26 -5.92 -8.79
C TRP A 121 1.49 -7.42 -8.73
N GLU A 122 2.45 -7.88 -7.92
CA GLU A 122 2.70 -9.31 -7.71
C GLU A 122 1.46 -10.05 -7.21
N MET A 123 0.66 -9.43 -6.35
CA MET A 123 -0.58 -10.01 -5.84
C MET A 123 -1.66 -10.16 -6.93
N ILE A 124 -1.83 -9.20 -7.83
CA ILE A 124 -2.89 -9.25 -8.86
C ILE A 124 -2.44 -9.86 -10.19
N ARG A 125 -1.13 -9.94 -10.46
CA ARG A 125 -0.60 -10.39 -11.75
C ARG A 125 -1.17 -11.75 -12.18
N PRO A 126 -1.27 -12.77 -11.31
CA PRO A 126 -1.85 -14.06 -11.70
C PRO A 126 -3.28 -13.96 -12.21
N ASP A 127 -4.11 -13.13 -11.57
CA ASP A 127 -5.50 -12.92 -11.94
C ASP A 127 -5.64 -12.14 -13.25
N ILE A 128 -4.78 -11.14 -13.46
CA ILE A 128 -4.72 -10.38 -14.71
C ILE A 128 -4.29 -11.30 -15.84
N ASP A 129 -3.20 -12.05 -15.67
CA ASP A 129 -2.68 -12.98 -16.69
C ASP A 129 -3.73 -14.02 -17.09
N ARG A 130 -4.46 -14.58 -16.10
CA ARG A 130 -5.58 -15.48 -16.35
C ARG A 130 -6.68 -14.83 -17.20
N LYS A 131 -7.09 -13.60 -16.85
CA LYS A 131 -8.14 -12.87 -17.58
C LYS A 131 -7.70 -12.51 -19.00
N VAL A 132 -6.45 -12.07 -19.17
CA VAL A 132 -5.85 -11.79 -20.48
C VAL A 132 -5.80 -13.07 -21.32
N GLY A 133 -5.39 -14.20 -20.73
CA GLY A 133 -5.40 -15.50 -21.40
C GLY A 133 -6.79 -15.90 -21.91
N ILE A 134 -7.83 -15.72 -21.09
CA ILE A 134 -9.24 -15.96 -21.49
C ILE A 134 -9.65 -15.02 -22.62
N LEU A 135 -9.32 -13.73 -22.52
CA LEU A 135 -9.63 -12.74 -23.55
C LEU A 135 -9.00 -13.12 -24.90
N VAL A 136 -7.70 -13.42 -24.90
CA VAL A 136 -6.95 -13.82 -26.10
C VAL A 136 -7.54 -15.09 -26.72
N ALA A 137 -7.86 -16.11 -25.90
CA ALA A 137 -8.49 -17.33 -26.38
C ALA A 137 -9.85 -17.06 -27.02
N ASN A 138 -10.67 -16.21 -26.41
CA ASN A 138 -11.97 -15.82 -26.94
C ASN A 138 -11.85 -15.02 -28.25
N THR A 139 -10.94 -14.04 -28.32
CA THR A 139 -10.68 -13.28 -29.55
C THR A 139 -10.22 -14.19 -30.69
N ARG A 140 -9.34 -15.15 -30.41
CA ARG A 140 -8.89 -16.15 -31.39
C ARG A 140 -10.06 -17.00 -31.90
N ARG A 141 -10.93 -17.49 -31.01
CA ARG A 141 -12.13 -18.26 -31.38
C ARG A 141 -13.11 -17.45 -32.22
N ILE A 142 -13.36 -16.18 -31.87
CA ILE A 142 -14.24 -15.29 -32.64
C ILE A 142 -13.68 -15.08 -34.04
N ARG A 143 -12.38 -14.73 -34.17
CA ARG A 143 -11.72 -14.57 -35.47
C ARG A 143 -11.81 -15.84 -36.32
N ALA A 144 -11.54 -17.01 -35.72
CA ALA A 144 -11.64 -18.30 -36.42
C ALA A 144 -13.07 -18.58 -36.93
N ARG A 145 -14.11 -18.30 -36.14
CA ARG A 145 -15.50 -18.43 -36.57
C ARG A 145 -15.86 -17.45 -37.69
N SER A 146 -15.43 -16.19 -37.59
CA SER A 146 -15.66 -15.18 -38.63
C SER A 146 -15.03 -15.55 -39.96
N LEU A 147 -13.80 -16.07 -39.94
CA LEU A 147 -13.12 -16.55 -41.16
C LEU A 147 -13.84 -17.76 -41.76
N ARG A 148 -14.26 -18.73 -40.93
CA ARG A 148 -14.99 -19.92 -41.38
C ARG A 148 -16.35 -19.59 -42.01
N ASN A 149 -17.09 -18.64 -41.42
CA ASN A 149 -18.40 -18.20 -41.92
C ASN A 149 -18.31 -17.36 -43.21
N ARG A 150 -17.13 -16.82 -43.53
CA ARG A 150 -16.89 -16.06 -44.77
C ARG A 150 -16.62 -16.99 -45.96
N GLY A 151 -15.97 -18.13 -45.71
CA GLY A 151 -15.75 -19.17 -46.73
C GLY A 151 -17.01 -19.97 -47.11
N SER A 152 -18.04 -19.99 -46.26
CA SER A 152 -19.28 -20.75 -46.50
C SER A 152 -20.39 -19.97 -47.20
N ARG A 153 -20.17 -18.70 -47.57
CA ARG A 153 -21.17 -17.81 -48.22
C ARG A 153 -20.89 -17.53 -49.70
N GLY A 154 -19.87 -18.16 -50.27
CA GLY A 154 -19.43 -17.96 -51.66
C GLY A 154 -19.58 -19.19 -52.55
N HIS A 155 -20.65 -19.96 -52.38
CA HIS A 155 -21.06 -21.04 -53.29
C HIS A 155 -22.50 -20.86 -53.71
#